data_AF-A0A0D6NG09-F1
#
_entry.id   AF-A0A0D6NG09-F1
#
_cell.length_a   1.000
_cell.length_b   1.000
_cell.length_c   1.000
_cell.angle_alpha   90.00
_cell.angle_beta   90.00
_cell.angle_gamma   90.00
#
_symmetry.space_group_name_H-M   'P 1'
#
loop_
_entity.id
_entity.type
_entity.pdbx_description
1 polymer ?
#
loop_
_entity_poly.entity_id
_entity_poly.type
_entity_poly.pdbx_seq_one_letter_code
_entity_poly.pdbx_strand_id
1 'polypeptide(L)'
;MDVSFTGLLDEADQFAEDAVMSGQNTHTAEAEAAVAFDGAWYLAIYPDVKEAGIEPVAHFLEHGLQEGRNPNPYFDGRAYVHANPDIAAFPFGPFMHYVCFGFREKRPLR
;
A
#
# COMPACT_ATOMS: atom_id res chain seq x y z
N MET A 1 49.68 0.81 0.39
CA MET A 1 48.44 1.44 -0.09
C MET A 1 47.54 0.32 -0.55
N ASP A 2 46.60 -0.06 0.31
CA ASP A 2 45.48 -0.90 -0.06
C ASP A 2 44.30 -0.40 0.78
N VAL A 3 43.25 0.06 0.11
CA VAL A 3 41.98 0.44 0.74
C VAL A 3 40.98 -0.61 0.29
N SER A 4 40.84 -1.65 1.10
CA SER A 4 39.89 -2.72 0.84
C SER A 4 38.46 -2.18 0.92
N PHE A 5 37.74 -2.38 -0.18
CA PHE A 5 36.36 -1.99 -0.45
C PHE A 5 35.38 -2.95 0.24
N THR A 6 35.36 -2.96 1.58
CA THR A 6 34.50 -3.87 2.36
C THR A 6 33.93 -3.19 3.61
N GLY A 7 33.20 -2.09 3.44
CA GLY A 7 32.62 -1.35 4.58
C GLY A 7 31.26 -0.74 4.34
N LEU A 8 30.54 -1.14 3.29
CA LEU A 8 29.28 -0.49 2.89
C LEU A 8 28.07 -1.44 2.86
N LEU A 9 28.22 -2.66 3.38
CA LEU A 9 27.16 -3.68 3.43
C LEU A 9 26.84 -4.21 4.85
N ASP A 10 27.46 -3.67 5.90
CA ASP A 10 27.19 -4.10 7.31
C ASP A 10 26.22 -3.19 8.07
N GLU A 11 25.95 -1.96 7.59
CA GLU A 11 25.06 -1.02 8.31
C GLU A 11 23.57 -1.25 8.03
N ALA A 12 23.24 -1.97 6.95
CA ALA A 12 21.85 -2.24 6.56
C ALA A 12 21.19 -3.36 7.39
N ASP A 13 21.98 -4.31 7.90
CA ASP A 13 21.45 -5.46 8.67
C ASP A 13 21.21 -5.11 10.15
N GLN A 14 22.00 -4.20 10.72
CA GLN A 14 21.83 -3.79 12.13
C GLN A 14 20.53 -2.99 12.36
N PHE A 15 20.03 -2.28 11.35
CA PHE A 15 18.77 -1.52 11.45
C PHE A 15 17.52 -2.42 11.43
N ALA A 16 17.64 -3.63 10.86
CA ALA A 16 16.54 -4.59 10.80
C ALA A 16 16.34 -5.30 12.15
N GLU A 17 17.42 -5.58 12.89
CA GLU A 17 17.34 -6.31 14.16
C GLU A 17 16.79 -5.47 15.32
N ASP A 18 17.10 -4.17 15.39
CA ASP A 18 16.60 -3.27 16.45
C ASP A 18 15.10 -2.96 16.33
N ALA A 19 14.54 -2.98 15.10
CA ALA A 19 13.12 -2.74 14.86
C ALA A 19 12.23 -3.89 15.36
N VAL A 20 12.73 -5.13 15.33
CA VAL A 20 11.98 -6.33 15.72
C VAL A 20 11.74 -6.41 17.23
N MET A 21 12.57 -5.75 18.05
CA MET A 21 12.54 -5.88 19.52
C MET A 21 11.80 -4.76 20.28
N SER A 22 11.35 -3.70 19.60
CA SER A 22 10.78 -2.50 20.26
C SER A 22 9.25 -2.49 20.42
N GLY A 23 8.52 -3.48 19.89
CA GLY A 23 7.06 -3.56 20.04
C GLY A 23 6.27 -2.43 19.35
N GLN A 24 6.91 -1.64 18.47
CA GLN A 24 6.30 -0.54 17.70
C GLN A 24 6.00 -0.92 16.23
N ASN A 25 6.15 -2.19 15.86
CA ASN A 25 6.15 -2.65 14.46
C ASN A 25 4.77 -2.79 13.80
N THR A 26 3.68 -2.41 14.48
CA THR A 26 2.31 -2.57 13.94
C THR A 26 1.99 -1.59 12.82
N HIS A 27 2.60 -0.40 12.81
CA HIS A 27 2.36 0.60 11.76
C HIS A 27 3.01 0.23 10.43
N THR A 28 4.15 -0.45 10.45
CA THR A 28 4.84 -0.89 9.23
C THR A 28 4.08 -2.02 8.55
N ALA A 29 3.57 -3.00 9.31
CA ALA A 29 2.85 -4.15 8.76
C ALA A 29 1.51 -3.77 8.10
N GLU A 30 0.73 -2.86 8.71
CA GLU A 30 -0.50 -2.35 8.09
C GLU A 30 -0.19 -1.54 6.81
N ALA A 31 0.86 -0.71 6.86
CA ALA A 31 1.29 0.08 5.71
C ALA A 31 1.76 -0.78 4.52
N GLU A 32 2.50 -1.86 4.79
CA GLU A 32 2.93 -2.86 3.81
C GLU A 32 1.75 -3.66 3.26
N ALA A 33 0.82 -4.10 4.11
CA ALA A 33 -0.37 -4.82 3.66
C ALA A 33 -1.27 -3.92 2.78
N ALA A 34 -1.32 -2.63 3.07
CA ALA A 34 -2.13 -1.65 2.35
C ALA A 34 -1.68 -1.42 0.90
N VAL A 35 -0.47 -1.82 0.48
CA VAL A 35 -0.04 -1.71 -0.94
C VAL A 35 -0.51 -2.86 -1.83
N ALA A 36 -1.00 -3.96 -1.25
CA ALA A 36 -1.34 -5.16 -1.99
C ALA A 36 -2.73 -5.07 -2.64
N PHE A 37 -2.98 -5.90 -3.67
CA PHE A 37 -4.33 -6.18 -4.14
C PHE A 37 -4.75 -7.57 -3.64
N ASP A 38 -5.89 -7.66 -2.95
CA ASP A 38 -6.44 -8.93 -2.48
C ASP A 38 -7.68 -9.30 -3.31
N GLY A 39 -7.47 -10.11 -4.35
CA GLY A 39 -8.54 -10.51 -5.26
C GLY A 39 -9.63 -11.37 -4.60
N ALA A 40 -9.27 -12.19 -3.61
CA ALA A 40 -10.25 -13.03 -2.91
C ALA A 40 -11.16 -12.17 -2.04
N TRP A 41 -10.57 -11.22 -1.30
CA TRP A 41 -11.32 -10.23 -0.54
C TRP A 41 -12.15 -9.32 -1.48
N TYR A 42 -11.57 -8.86 -2.58
CA TYR A 42 -12.25 -8.00 -3.54
C TYR A 42 -13.53 -8.64 -4.08
N LEU A 43 -13.48 -9.90 -4.51
CA LEU A 43 -14.67 -10.63 -4.97
C LEU A 43 -15.67 -10.96 -3.85
N ALA A 44 -15.22 -11.01 -2.60
CA ALA A 44 -16.10 -11.19 -1.44
C ALA A 44 -16.86 -9.90 -1.09
N ILE A 45 -16.23 -8.73 -1.27
CA ILE A 45 -16.82 -7.41 -1.00
C ILE A 45 -17.64 -6.89 -2.17
N TYR A 46 -17.27 -7.24 -3.40
CA TYR A 46 -17.88 -6.77 -4.64
C TYR A 46 -18.52 -7.93 -5.41
N PRO A 47 -19.72 -8.40 -4.98
CA PRO A 47 -20.39 -9.56 -5.57
C PRO A 47 -20.80 -9.32 -7.03
N ASP A 48 -21.01 -8.07 -7.44
CA ASP A 48 -21.30 -7.70 -8.82
C ASP A 48 -20.16 -8.09 -9.77
N VAL A 49 -18.90 -7.91 -9.34
CA VAL A 49 -17.72 -8.32 -10.11
C VAL A 49 -17.61 -9.84 -10.19
N LYS A 50 -17.89 -10.51 -9.07
CA LYS A 50 -17.90 -11.97 -8.97
C LYS A 50 -18.98 -12.59 -9.86
N GLU A 51 -20.19 -12.04 -9.85
CA GLU A 51 -21.32 -12.50 -10.66
C GLU A 51 -21.09 -12.24 -12.15
N ALA A 52 -20.43 -11.13 -12.49
CA ALA A 52 -20.03 -10.83 -13.87
C ALA A 52 -18.91 -11.77 -14.39
N GLY A 53 -18.23 -12.50 -13.50
CA GLY A 53 -17.14 -13.41 -13.86
C GLY A 53 -15.90 -12.70 -14.41
N ILE A 54 -15.73 -11.41 -14.09
CA ILE A 54 -14.60 -10.59 -14.53
C ILE A 54 -13.41 -10.86 -13.60
N GLU A 55 -12.19 -10.85 -14.15
CA GLU A 55 -10.97 -10.95 -13.34
C GLU A 55 -10.86 -9.72 -12.42
N PRO A 56 -10.68 -9.91 -11.09
CA PRO A 56 -10.80 -8.83 -10.12
C PRO A 56 -9.76 -7.72 -10.28
N VAL A 57 -8.50 -8.04 -10.61
CA VAL A 57 -7.48 -7.00 -10.87
C VAL A 57 -7.86 -6.15 -12.09
N ALA A 58 -8.27 -6.79 -13.18
CA ALA A 58 -8.70 -6.11 -14.40
C ALA A 58 -9.88 -5.17 -14.12
N HIS A 59 -10.91 -5.66 -13.42
CA HIS A 59 -12.03 -4.81 -13.00
C HIS A 59 -11.56 -3.62 -12.16
N PHE A 60 -10.67 -3.86 -11.19
CA PHE A 60 -10.18 -2.79 -10.33
C PHE A 60 -9.44 -1.69 -11.10
N LEU A 61 -8.56 -2.07 -12.02
CA LEU A 61 -7.77 -1.14 -12.82
C LEU A 61 -8.62 -0.37 -13.85
N GLU A 62 -9.60 -1.03 -14.46
CA GLU A 62 -10.44 -0.43 -15.52
C GLU A 62 -11.61 0.39 -14.96
N HIS A 63 -12.18 -0.03 -13.81
CA HIS A 63 -13.40 0.54 -13.25
C HIS A 63 -13.26 0.88 -11.76
N GLY A 64 -12.76 -0.06 -10.95
CA GLY A 64 -12.78 0.03 -9.49
C GLY A 64 -12.08 1.27 -8.93
N LEU A 65 -10.97 1.72 -9.53
CA LEU A 65 -10.29 2.96 -9.15
C LEU A 65 -11.20 4.19 -9.28
N GLN A 66 -11.93 4.32 -10.39
CA GLN A 66 -12.84 5.44 -10.66
C GLN A 66 -14.10 5.37 -9.81
N GLU A 67 -14.56 4.15 -9.51
CA GLU A 67 -15.69 3.90 -8.61
C GLU A 67 -15.33 4.10 -7.12
N GLY A 68 -14.05 4.31 -6.80
CA GLY A 68 -13.58 4.47 -5.43
C GLY A 68 -13.66 3.19 -4.61
N ARG A 69 -13.55 2.01 -5.25
CA ARG A 69 -13.50 0.72 -4.57
C ARG A 69 -12.15 0.53 -3.89
N ASN A 70 -12.15 -0.12 -2.73
CA ASN A 70 -10.92 -0.47 -2.03
C ASN A 70 -10.38 -1.78 -2.61
N PRO A 71 -9.05 -1.96 -2.71
CA PRO A 71 -8.45 -3.17 -3.29
C PRO A 71 -8.14 -4.26 -2.25
N ASN A 72 -8.14 -3.92 -0.97
CA ASN A 72 -7.79 -4.79 0.15
C ASN A 72 -8.43 -4.24 1.45
N PRO A 73 -8.46 -5.01 2.55
CA PRO A 73 -9.07 -4.58 3.82
C PRO A 73 -8.25 -3.53 4.61
N TYR A 74 -7.00 -3.29 4.23
CA TYR A 74 -6.06 -2.41 4.94
C TYR A 74 -5.98 -1.00 4.32
N PHE A 75 -6.56 -0.80 3.14
CA PHE A 75 -6.59 0.48 2.45
C PHE A 75 -8.02 1.00 2.33
N ASP A 76 -8.29 2.14 2.96
CA ASP A 76 -9.52 2.90 2.76
C ASP A 76 -9.20 4.20 2.01
N GLY A 77 -9.61 4.27 0.75
CA GLY A 77 -9.34 5.44 -0.10
C GLY A 77 -9.96 6.73 0.44
N ARG A 78 -11.10 6.68 1.13
CA ARG A 78 -11.75 7.86 1.70
C ARG A 78 -11.01 8.35 2.94
N ALA A 79 -10.62 7.42 3.82
CA ALA A 79 -9.79 7.76 4.98
C ALA A 79 -8.44 8.33 4.55
N TYR A 80 -7.82 7.73 3.53
CA TYR A 80 -6.54 8.21 3.00
C TYR A 80 -6.62 9.63 2.43
N VAL A 81 -7.68 9.97 1.67
CA VAL A 81 -7.91 11.34 1.17
C VAL A 81 -8.18 12.31 2.32
N HIS A 82 -8.91 11.89 3.36
CA HIS A 82 -9.18 12.73 4.52
C HIS A 82 -7.89 13.10 5.27
N ALA A 83 -6.99 12.13 5.44
CA ALA A 83 -5.69 12.33 6.08
C ALA A 83 -4.68 13.08 5.19
N ASN A 84 -4.85 13.02 3.87
CA ASN A 84 -3.94 13.60 2.86
C ASN A 84 -4.73 14.45 1.85
N PRO A 85 -5.30 15.60 2.25
CA PRO A 85 -6.21 16.37 1.40
C PRO A 85 -5.55 16.94 0.13
N ASP A 86 -4.22 17.00 0.08
CA ASP A 86 -3.45 17.44 -1.09
C ASP A 86 -3.62 16.52 -2.31
N ILE A 87 -4.05 15.27 -2.11
CA ILE A 87 -4.19 14.27 -3.17
C ILE A 87 -5.61 14.17 -3.72
N ALA A 88 -6.56 15.00 -3.25
CA ALA A 88 -7.96 14.92 -3.65
C ALA A 88 -8.18 15.05 -5.17
N ALA A 89 -7.26 15.73 -5.88
CA ALA A 89 -7.28 15.89 -7.33
C ALA A 89 -6.32 14.95 -8.07
N PHE A 90 -5.75 13.94 -7.40
CA PHE A 90 -4.80 13.02 -8.02
C PHE A 90 -5.51 12.13 -9.07
N PRO A 91 -5.07 12.14 -10.34
CA PRO A 91 -5.86 11.63 -11.46
C PRO A 91 -6.06 10.11 -11.47
N PHE A 92 -5.22 9.35 -10.78
CA PHE A 92 -5.28 7.87 -10.75
C PHE A 92 -5.88 7.32 -9.45
N GLY A 93 -6.47 8.19 -8.62
CA GLY A 93 -7.12 7.81 -7.37
C GLY A 93 -6.18 7.56 -6.20
N PRO A 94 -6.74 7.43 -4.99
CA PRO A 94 -5.97 7.43 -3.74
C PRO A 94 -5.07 6.21 -3.59
N PHE A 95 -5.51 5.04 -4.04
CA PHE A 95 -4.70 3.82 -3.96
C PHE A 95 -3.43 3.91 -4.80
N MET A 96 -3.54 4.40 -6.04
CA MET A 96 -2.38 4.60 -6.90
C MET A 96 -1.41 5.65 -6.32
N HIS A 97 -1.94 6.72 -5.72
CA HIS A 97 -1.09 7.67 -5.01
C HIS A 97 -0.31 6.99 -3.88
N TYR A 98 -0.99 6.17 -3.05
CA TYR A 98 -0.35 5.51 -1.93
C TYR A 98 0.74 4.54 -2.37
N VAL A 99 0.46 3.69 -3.36
CA VAL A 99 1.44 2.71 -3.88
C VAL A 99 2.65 3.39 -4.53
N CYS A 100 2.45 4.45 -5.34
CA CYS A 100 3.55 5.09 -6.05
C CYS A 100 4.36 6.07 -5.19
N PHE A 101 3.74 6.70 -4.18
CA PHE A 101 4.33 7.79 -3.41
C PHE A 101 4.09 7.63 -1.91
N GLY A 102 2.84 7.48 -1.49
CA GLY A 102 2.42 7.59 -0.09
C GLY A 102 3.12 6.62 0.86
N PHE A 103 3.35 5.38 0.45
CA PHE A 103 4.08 4.38 1.24
C PHE A 103 5.52 4.83 1.54
N ARG A 104 6.25 5.29 0.51
CA ARG A 104 7.64 5.78 0.66
C ARG A 104 7.71 7.13 1.39
N GLU A 105 6.70 7.97 1.22
CA GLU A 105 6.55 9.25 1.93
C GLU A 105 6.08 9.08 3.39
N LYS A 106 5.71 7.85 3.81
CA LYS A 106 5.12 7.55 5.12
C LYS A 106 3.85 8.35 5.39
N ARG A 107 3.03 8.57 4.34
CA ARG A 107 1.73 9.25 4.47
C ARG A 107 0.81 8.43 5.39
N PRO A 108 0.09 9.08 6.34
CA PRO A 108 -0.85 8.39 7.21
C PRO A 108 -2.02 7.81 6.40
N LEU A 109 -2.48 6.61 6.78
CA LEU A 109 -3.63 5.95 6.15
C LEU A 109 -4.99 6.49 6.62
N ARG A 110 -5.03 7.12 7.80
CA ARG A 110 -6.22 7.62 8.49
C ARG A 110 -5.84 8.65 9.55
#